data_AF-A0A9N9E6N6-F1
#
_entry.id   AF-A0A9N9E6N6-F1
#
_cell.length_a   1.000
_cell.length_b   1.000
_cell.length_c   1.000
_cell.angle_alpha   90.00
_cell.angle_beta   90.00
_cell.angle_gamma   90.00
#
_symmetry.space_group_name_H-M   'P 1'
#
loop_
_entity.id
_entity.type
_entity.pdbx_description
1 polymer ?
#
loop_
_entity_poly.entity_id
_entity_poly.type
_entity_poly.pdbx_seq_one_letter_code
_entity_poly.pdbx_strand_id
1 'polypeptide(L)'
;MSSELELLKQHITELEAENAERVELKRRIAETLRMTEEERTRRDAENVKLKATIEESGADDTSLPKDKETDAFLNEVHKKKVSNEIRQRNRERKAERKKLQIQESLPIHPEEKMSQDLNSATHPCNSASSEEKICSELDSNIDEASQHLALLCDKAFDAEDGANRANQEEILCWCLYAKDFRSQLNGIIENSDEIIEEQGDSPANASQDISSEKIPEVLHSVSNHNSSGEKSGLPISILPDDPEEKRRHIIGLVLECFPSLSLSDSSER
;
A
#
# COMPACT_ATOMS: atom_id res chain seq x y z
N MET A 1 -49.06 0.49 48.74
CA MET A 1 -49.41 -0.91 48.36
C MET A 1 -49.85 -1.05 46.90
N SER A 2 -50.77 -0.24 46.35
CA SER A 2 -51.22 -0.43 44.94
C SER A 2 -50.16 -0.06 43.89
N SER A 3 -49.35 0.99 44.13
CA SER A 3 -48.32 1.47 43.19
C SER A 3 -47.13 0.53 43.04
N GLU A 4 -46.71 -0.15 44.12
CA GLU A 4 -45.60 -1.11 44.08
C GLU A 4 -45.95 -2.37 43.29
N LEU A 5 -47.20 -2.84 43.39
CA LEU A 5 -47.70 -3.98 42.63
C LEU A 5 -47.75 -3.69 41.13
N GLU A 6 -48.10 -2.46 40.75
CA GLU A 6 -48.21 -2.03 39.37
C GLU A 6 -46.82 -1.87 38.73
N LEU A 7 -45.88 -1.28 39.47
CA LEU A 7 -44.46 -1.21 39.06
C LEU A 7 -43.84 -2.60 38.86
N LEU A 8 -44.14 -3.54 39.78
CA LEU A 8 -43.63 -4.91 39.67
C LEU A 8 -44.15 -5.63 38.43
N LYS A 9 -45.43 -5.45 38.08
CA LYS A 9 -46.00 -6.03 36.85
C LYS A 9 -45.33 -5.48 35.60
N GLN A 10 -45.09 -4.17 35.56
CA GLN A 10 -44.38 -3.53 34.44
C GLN A 10 -42.97 -4.10 34.27
N HIS A 11 -42.22 -4.23 35.36
CA HIS A 11 -40.86 -4.77 35.32
C HIS A 11 -40.83 -6.25 34.89
N ILE A 12 -41.83 -7.06 35.28
CA ILE A 12 -41.95 -8.45 34.79
C ILE A 12 -42.15 -8.48 33.28
N THR A 13 -43.06 -7.65 32.74
CA THR A 13 -43.30 -7.61 31.29
C THR A 13 -42.06 -7.14 30.51
N GLU A 14 -41.29 -6.21 31.05
CA GLU A 14 -40.05 -5.73 30.46
C GLU A 14 -38.97 -6.83 30.46
N LEU A 15 -38.80 -7.55 31.57
CA LEU A 15 -37.89 -8.69 31.67
C LEU A 15 -38.28 -9.84 30.73
N GLU A 16 -39.57 -10.09 30.53
CA GLU A 16 -40.06 -11.08 29.57
C GLU A 16 -39.73 -10.67 28.12
N ALA A 17 -39.88 -9.39 27.78
CA ALA A 17 -39.51 -8.86 26.48
C ALA A 17 -37.99 -8.93 26.24
N GLU A 18 -37.16 -8.49 27.19
CA GLU A 18 -35.70 -8.57 27.09
C GLU A 18 -35.22 -10.02 26.95
N ASN A 19 -35.87 -10.96 27.66
CA ASN A 19 -35.55 -12.38 27.51
C ASN A 19 -35.92 -12.93 26.14
N ALA A 20 -37.03 -12.49 25.52
CA ALA A 20 -37.36 -12.86 24.15
C ALA A 20 -36.32 -12.34 23.15
N GLU A 21 -35.86 -11.09 23.30
CA GLU A 21 -34.79 -10.52 22.48
C GLU A 21 -33.47 -11.25 22.65
N ARG A 22 -33.12 -11.62 23.89
CA ARG A 22 -31.91 -12.42 24.20
C ARG A 22 -31.92 -13.78 23.50
N VAL A 23 -33.07 -14.44 23.45
CA VAL A 23 -33.25 -15.73 22.75
C VAL A 23 -33.07 -15.54 21.24
N GLU A 24 -33.68 -14.51 20.67
CA GLU A 24 -33.54 -14.19 19.25
C GLU A 24 -32.10 -13.82 18.86
N LEU A 25 -31.40 -13.05 19.71
CA LEU A 25 -29.99 -12.72 19.51
C LEU A 25 -29.11 -13.98 19.55
N LYS A 26 -29.33 -14.88 20.52
CA LYS A 26 -28.63 -16.18 20.58
C LYS A 26 -28.86 -16.99 19.32
N ARG A 27 -30.09 -16.99 18.77
CA ARG A 27 -30.41 -17.66 17.50
C ARG A 27 -29.65 -17.05 16.32
N ARG A 28 -29.57 -15.72 16.21
CA ARG A 28 -28.80 -15.04 15.15
C ARG A 28 -27.29 -15.29 15.24
N ILE A 29 -26.75 -15.36 16.45
CA ILE A 29 -25.34 -15.70 16.69
C ILE A 29 -25.06 -17.13 16.21
N ALA A 30 -25.89 -18.10 16.60
CA ALA A 30 -25.72 -19.50 16.17
C ALA A 30 -25.80 -19.65 14.66
N GLU A 31 -26.73 -18.94 14.01
CA GLU A 31 -26.88 -18.98 12.56
C GLU A 31 -25.68 -18.36 11.83
N THR A 32 -25.14 -17.26 12.35
CA THR A 32 -23.93 -16.63 11.80
C THR A 32 -22.75 -17.58 11.88
N LEU A 33 -22.56 -18.26 13.01
CA LEU A 33 -21.49 -19.25 13.17
C LEU A 33 -21.64 -20.40 12.17
N ARG A 34 -22.85 -20.95 12.01
CA ARG A 34 -23.15 -22.00 11.02
C ARG A 34 -22.79 -21.57 9.60
N MET A 35 -23.21 -20.38 9.17
CA MET A 35 -22.87 -19.85 7.84
C MET A 35 -21.36 -19.68 7.66
N THR A 36 -20.63 -19.22 8.67
CA THR A 36 -19.17 -19.06 8.56
C THR A 36 -18.42 -20.39 8.45
N GLU A 37 -18.91 -21.43 9.12
CA GLU A 37 -18.34 -22.77 9.03
C GLU A 37 -18.65 -23.43 7.68
N GLU A 38 -19.88 -23.28 7.18
CA GLU A 38 -20.27 -23.71 5.83
C GLU A 38 -19.46 -23.00 4.74
N GLU A 39 -19.22 -21.69 4.89
CA GLU A 39 -18.38 -20.93 3.96
C GLU A 39 -16.91 -21.38 3.99
N ARG A 40 -16.38 -21.73 5.17
CA ARG A 40 -15.02 -22.28 5.31
C ARG A 40 -14.90 -23.62 4.58
N THR A 41 -15.82 -24.55 4.85
CA THR A 41 -15.82 -25.87 4.20
C THR A 41 -16.01 -25.78 2.69
N ARG A 42 -16.83 -24.85 2.20
CA ARG A 42 -16.96 -24.58 0.75
C ARG A 42 -15.65 -24.12 0.13
N ARG A 43 -14.99 -23.13 0.75
CA ARG A 43 -13.68 -22.63 0.29
C ARG A 43 -12.60 -23.70 0.34
N ASP A 44 -12.60 -24.55 1.36
CA ASP A 44 -11.64 -25.64 1.47
C ASP A 44 -11.84 -26.69 0.35
N ALA A 45 -13.09 -27.04 0.03
CA ALA A 45 -13.40 -27.90 -1.11
C ALA A 45 -12.99 -27.29 -2.45
N GLU A 46 -13.20 -25.98 -2.63
CA GLU A 46 -12.78 -25.26 -3.83
C GLU A 46 -11.26 -25.18 -3.94
N ASN A 47 -10.55 -24.94 -2.83
CA ASN A 47 -9.09 -24.95 -2.78
C ASN A 47 -8.51 -26.32 -3.13
N VAL A 48 -9.10 -27.41 -2.63
CA VAL A 48 -8.70 -28.78 -3.02
C VAL A 48 -8.87 -28.98 -4.53
N LYS A 49 -9.97 -28.49 -5.10
CA LYS A 49 -10.25 -28.58 -6.54
C LYS A 49 -9.26 -27.76 -7.38
N LEU A 50 -9.01 -26.51 -7.00
CA LEU A 50 -8.04 -25.64 -7.68
C LEU A 50 -6.63 -26.21 -7.58
N LYS A 51 -6.25 -26.75 -6.42
CA LYS A 51 -4.96 -27.42 -6.23
C LYS A 51 -4.79 -28.59 -7.20
N ALA A 52 -5.82 -29.42 -7.39
CA ALA A 52 -5.79 -30.52 -8.36
C ALA A 52 -5.65 -30.01 -9.81
N THR A 53 -6.36 -28.94 -10.19
CA THR A 53 -6.25 -28.35 -11.53
C THR A 53 -4.88 -27.72 -11.80
N ILE A 54 -4.25 -27.10 -10.78
CA ILE A 54 -2.90 -26.55 -10.90
C ILE A 54 -1.88 -27.68 -11.12
N GLU A 55 -1.98 -28.76 -10.35
CA GLU A 55 -1.10 -29.94 -10.47
C GLU A 55 -1.27 -30.66 -11.83
N GLU A 56 -2.49 -30.66 -12.39
CA GLU A 56 -2.76 -31.15 -13.75
C GLU A 56 -2.17 -30.23 -14.85
N SER A 57 -2.16 -28.90 -14.64
CA SER A 57 -1.57 -27.94 -15.58
C SER A 57 -0.03 -27.80 -15.48
N GLY A 58 0.60 -28.41 -14.47
CA GLY A 58 2.05 -28.37 -14.22
C GLY A 58 2.85 -29.47 -14.93
N ALA A 59 2.21 -30.30 -15.76
CA ALA A 59 2.84 -31.46 -16.41
C ALA A 59 3.10 -31.28 -17.92
N ASP A 60 2.98 -30.07 -18.48
CA ASP A 60 3.36 -29.81 -19.88
C ASP A 60 4.40 -28.68 -19.93
N ASP A 61 5.65 -29.09 -19.79
CA ASP A 61 6.84 -28.29 -19.98
C ASP A 61 7.02 -28.05 -21.49
N THR A 62 6.25 -27.14 -22.08
CA THR A 62 6.57 -26.53 -23.38
C THR A 62 5.81 -25.22 -23.62
N SER A 63 6.50 -24.08 -23.41
CA SER A 63 6.26 -22.78 -24.06
C SER A 63 4.81 -22.23 -24.11
N LEU A 64 4.45 -21.27 -23.24
CA LEU A 64 3.25 -20.44 -23.43
C LEU A 64 3.52 -18.93 -23.20
N PRO A 65 3.25 -18.06 -24.20
CA PRO A 65 3.35 -16.60 -24.06
C PRO A 65 2.01 -16.03 -23.55
N LYS A 66 1.87 -15.77 -22.24
CA LYS A 66 0.60 -15.36 -21.62
C LYS A 66 0.56 -13.96 -20.98
N ASP A 67 1.65 -13.18 -21.03
CA ASP A 67 1.68 -11.89 -20.32
C ASP A 67 0.97 -10.75 -21.08
N LYS A 68 0.78 -10.89 -22.39
CA LYS A 68 0.23 -9.81 -23.27
C LYS A 68 -1.29 -9.68 -23.26
N GLU A 69 -2.02 -10.75 -22.94
CA GLU A 69 -3.50 -10.74 -23.00
C GLU A 69 -4.12 -10.23 -21.70
N THR A 70 -3.51 -10.53 -20.55
CA THR A 70 -3.91 -10.03 -19.23
C THR A 70 -3.70 -8.52 -19.09
N ASP A 71 -2.58 -8.01 -19.59
CA ASP A 71 -2.29 -6.57 -19.59
C ASP A 71 -3.26 -5.79 -20.48
N ALA A 72 -3.69 -6.38 -21.60
CA ALA A 72 -4.68 -5.78 -22.49
C ALA A 72 -6.06 -5.66 -21.80
N PHE A 73 -6.49 -6.69 -21.07
CA PHE A 73 -7.76 -6.67 -20.33
C PHE A 73 -7.76 -5.60 -19.23
N LEU A 74 -6.69 -5.53 -18.43
CA LEU A 74 -6.58 -4.54 -17.35
C LEU A 74 -6.58 -3.10 -17.89
N ASN A 75 -5.92 -2.85 -19.03
CA ASN A 75 -5.93 -1.55 -19.69
C ASN A 75 -7.32 -1.17 -20.22
N GLU A 76 -8.03 -2.11 -20.85
CA GLU A 76 -9.38 -1.88 -21.38
C GLU A 76 -10.37 -1.55 -20.25
N VAL A 77 -10.32 -2.31 -19.14
CA VAL A 77 -11.16 -2.07 -17.96
C VAL A 77 -10.85 -0.72 -17.31
N HIS A 78 -9.58 -0.35 -17.13
CA HIS A 78 -9.20 0.95 -16.57
C HIS A 78 -9.63 2.12 -17.46
N LYS A 79 -9.40 2.02 -18.77
CA LYS A 79 -9.84 3.03 -19.75
C LYS A 79 -11.36 3.19 -19.74
N LYS A 80 -12.10 2.09 -19.63
CA LYS A 80 -13.56 2.10 -19.51
C LYS A 80 -14.03 2.78 -18.23
N LYS A 81 -13.39 2.48 -17.09
CA LYS A 81 -13.69 3.09 -15.77
C LYS A 81 -13.47 4.60 -15.81
N VAL A 82 -12.28 5.04 -16.23
CA VAL A 82 -11.93 6.47 -16.34
C VAL A 82 -12.91 7.21 -17.26
N SER A 83 -13.27 6.62 -18.40
CA SER A 83 -14.25 7.20 -19.31
C SER A 83 -15.66 7.33 -18.70
N ASN A 84 -16.11 6.33 -17.94
CA ASN A 84 -17.40 6.40 -17.25
C ASN A 84 -17.40 7.50 -16.17
N GLU A 85 -16.31 7.60 -15.41
CA GLU A 85 -16.15 8.58 -14.34
C GLU A 85 -16.14 10.03 -14.86
N ILE A 86 -15.40 10.30 -15.94
CA ILE A 86 -15.41 11.62 -16.61
C ILE A 86 -16.82 11.97 -17.09
N ARG A 87 -17.55 11.01 -17.68
CA ARG A 87 -18.91 11.23 -18.15
C ARG A 87 -19.88 11.52 -17.00
N GLN A 88 -19.71 10.87 -15.86
CA GLN A 88 -20.51 11.13 -14.66
C GLN A 88 -20.22 12.54 -14.12
N ARG A 89 -18.95 12.87 -13.88
CA ARG A 89 -18.52 14.18 -13.39
C ARG A 89 -19.01 15.34 -14.28
N ASN A 90 -19.01 15.15 -15.59
CA ASN A 90 -19.53 16.15 -16.54
C ASN A 90 -21.05 16.34 -16.45
N ARG A 91 -21.82 15.28 -16.14
CA ARG A 91 -23.27 15.39 -15.90
C ARG A 91 -23.56 16.11 -14.59
N GLU A 92 -22.81 15.79 -13.54
CA GLU A 92 -22.91 16.42 -12.22
C GLU A 92 -22.61 17.93 -12.29
N ARG A 93 -21.47 18.32 -12.90
CA ARG A 93 -21.15 19.74 -13.13
C ARG A 93 -22.22 20.48 -13.93
N LYS A 94 -22.87 19.81 -14.89
CA LYS A 94 -23.98 20.40 -15.66
C LYS A 94 -25.24 20.58 -14.81
N ALA A 95 -25.53 19.65 -13.90
CA ALA A 95 -26.65 19.76 -12.97
C ALA A 95 -26.40 20.85 -11.92
N GLU A 96 -25.20 20.93 -11.35
CA GLU A 96 -24.81 21.97 -10.40
C GLU A 96 -24.88 23.38 -11.00
N ARG A 97 -24.36 23.58 -12.21
CA ARG A 97 -24.48 24.87 -12.90
C ARG A 97 -25.94 25.29 -13.11
N LYS A 98 -26.81 24.35 -13.46
CA LYS A 98 -28.26 24.64 -13.57
C LYS A 98 -28.88 24.96 -12.21
N LYS A 99 -28.45 24.30 -11.14
CA LYS A 99 -28.92 24.57 -9.77
C LYS A 99 -28.53 25.98 -9.32
N LEU A 100 -27.29 26.40 -9.57
CA LEU A 100 -26.82 27.75 -9.23
C LEU A 100 -27.53 28.84 -10.05
N GLN A 101 -27.81 28.58 -11.33
CA GLN A 101 -28.50 29.54 -12.19
C GLN A 101 -29.98 29.76 -11.82
N ILE A 102 -30.61 28.79 -11.13
CA ILE A 102 -31.97 28.93 -10.58
C ILE A 102 -31.95 29.84 -9.33
N GLN A 103 -30.89 29.77 -8.52
CA GLN A 103 -30.77 30.53 -7.27
C GLN A 103 -30.38 32.01 -7.50
N GLU A 104 -29.83 32.36 -8.67
CA GLU A 104 -29.39 33.72 -9.02
C GLU A 104 -30.50 34.59 -9.66
N SER A 105 -31.70 34.03 -9.91
CA SER A 105 -32.78 34.70 -10.66
C SER A 105 -33.93 35.29 -9.81
N LEU A 106 -33.82 35.29 -8.47
CA LEU A 106 -34.84 35.88 -7.59
C LEU A 106 -34.48 37.31 -7.13
N PRO A 107 -35.43 38.27 -7.11
CA PRO A 107 -35.13 39.71 -7.06
C PRO A 107 -34.58 40.22 -5.73
N ILE A 108 -33.57 41.07 -5.81
CA ILE A 108 -33.00 41.87 -4.71
C ILE A 108 -34.01 42.94 -4.26
N HIS A 109 -34.39 42.92 -2.98
CA HIS A 109 -35.09 43.99 -2.27
C HIS A 109 -34.07 45.01 -1.72
N PRO A 110 -34.30 46.34 -1.78
CA PRO A 110 -33.38 47.34 -1.21
C PRO A 110 -33.77 47.76 0.22
N GLU A 111 -32.73 48.04 1.02
CA GLU A 111 -32.63 48.95 2.20
C GLU A 111 -33.54 48.65 3.43
N GLU A 112 -33.14 48.82 4.70
CA GLU A 112 -32.50 49.97 5.36
C GLU A 112 -31.64 49.60 6.60
N LYS A 113 -30.89 50.61 7.06
CA LYS A 113 -29.78 50.66 8.02
C LYS A 113 -30.18 50.84 9.51
N MET A 114 -29.14 50.81 10.36
CA MET A 114 -28.96 51.51 11.66
C MET A 114 -29.67 50.87 12.87
N SER A 115 -29.02 50.60 14.03
CA SER A 115 -28.05 51.42 14.77
C SER A 115 -27.21 50.57 15.74
N GLN A 116 -26.02 51.08 16.06
CA GLN A 116 -25.16 50.74 17.19
C GLN A 116 -25.72 51.35 18.48
N ASP A 117 -25.55 50.71 19.65
CA ASP A 117 -25.06 51.39 20.86
C ASP A 117 -24.71 50.44 22.02
N LEU A 118 -23.76 50.91 22.82
CA LEU A 118 -22.94 50.21 23.81
C LEU A 118 -23.53 50.21 25.25
N ASN A 119 -23.04 49.26 26.06
CA ASN A 119 -22.50 49.42 27.44
C ASN A 119 -23.12 48.59 28.59
N SER A 120 -22.18 48.11 29.41
CA SER A 120 -22.22 47.18 30.53
C SER A 120 -22.77 47.75 31.84
N ALA A 121 -23.50 46.96 32.65
CA ALA A 121 -23.48 46.98 34.13
C ALA A 121 -24.30 45.83 34.77
N THR A 122 -23.58 45.01 35.55
CA THR A 122 -23.90 44.31 36.81
C THR A 122 -25.36 43.89 37.16
N HIS A 123 -25.54 42.56 37.36
CA HIS A 123 -26.63 41.80 38.03
C HIS A 123 -27.07 42.37 39.41
N PRO A 124 -28.24 42.03 40.03
CA PRO A 124 -28.89 40.69 40.08
C PRO A 124 -30.45 40.63 40.18
N CYS A 125 -31.09 39.49 39.89
CA CYS A 125 -32.15 38.92 40.73
C CYS A 125 -32.73 37.59 40.21
N ASN A 126 -33.14 36.77 41.16
CA ASN A 126 -33.73 35.45 41.04
C ASN A 126 -35.22 35.57 40.64
N SER A 127 -35.70 34.73 39.73
CA SER A 127 -36.99 34.01 39.80
C SER A 127 -37.23 33.26 38.48
N ALA A 128 -37.78 32.05 38.62
CA ALA A 128 -37.97 31.07 37.56
C ALA A 128 -38.82 31.60 36.39
N SER A 129 -38.33 31.41 35.16
CA SER A 129 -39.09 31.07 33.95
C SER A 129 -38.19 31.23 32.71
N SER A 130 -37.90 30.13 32.01
CA SER A 130 -37.83 30.05 30.53
C SER A 130 -37.14 28.75 30.12
N GLU A 131 -37.93 27.72 29.86
CA GLU A 131 -37.48 26.49 29.19
C GLU A 131 -37.14 26.72 27.69
N GLU A 132 -37.23 27.97 27.20
CA GLU A 132 -37.04 28.30 25.78
C GLU A 132 -35.62 28.76 25.43
N LYS A 133 -34.75 29.05 26.42
CA LYS A 133 -33.35 29.46 26.17
C LYS A 133 -32.39 28.29 25.94
N ILE A 134 -32.80 27.08 26.33
CA ILE A 134 -31.96 25.88 26.25
C ILE A 134 -31.99 25.26 24.85
N CYS A 135 -33.05 25.48 24.06
CA CYS A 135 -33.15 24.91 22.71
C CYS A 135 -32.16 25.52 21.71
N SER A 136 -31.91 26.83 21.75
CA SER A 136 -31.05 27.50 20.75
C SER A 136 -29.56 27.21 20.92
N GLU A 137 -29.12 26.89 22.15
CA GLU A 137 -27.71 26.71 22.51
C GLU A 137 -27.26 25.23 22.36
N LEU A 138 -28.20 24.28 22.43
CA LEU A 138 -27.97 22.87 22.12
C LEU A 138 -27.89 22.62 20.61
N ASP A 139 -28.72 23.29 19.81
CA ASP A 139 -28.73 23.13 18.35
C ASP A 139 -27.46 23.67 17.69
N SER A 140 -26.91 24.80 18.17
CA SER A 140 -25.64 25.36 17.67
C SER A 140 -24.42 24.50 18.01
N ASN A 141 -24.44 23.79 19.15
CA ASN A 141 -23.34 22.94 19.59
C ASN A 141 -23.27 21.63 18.78
N ILE A 142 -24.43 21.08 18.42
CA ILE A 142 -24.52 19.89 17.55
C ILE A 142 -24.01 20.20 16.14
N ASP A 143 -24.32 21.38 15.60
CA ASP A 143 -23.85 21.82 14.28
C ASP A 143 -22.34 22.05 14.24
N GLU A 144 -21.75 22.59 15.31
CA GLU A 144 -20.30 22.79 15.41
C GLU A 144 -19.54 21.47 15.60
N ALA A 145 -20.07 20.55 16.42
CA ALA A 145 -19.53 19.19 16.54
C ALA A 145 -19.58 18.42 15.21
N SER A 146 -20.67 18.59 14.45
CA SER A 146 -20.82 17.97 13.13
C SER A 146 -19.83 18.52 12.11
N GLN A 147 -19.54 19.82 12.14
CA GLN A 147 -18.52 20.45 11.29
C GLN A 147 -17.11 19.96 11.64
N HIS A 148 -16.80 19.82 12.94
CA HIS A 148 -15.54 19.25 13.40
C HIS A 148 -15.35 17.80 12.95
N LEU A 149 -16.42 17.00 12.99
CA LEU A 149 -16.37 15.61 12.52
C LEU A 149 -16.14 15.55 10.99
N ALA A 150 -16.82 16.38 10.22
CA ALA A 150 -16.61 16.47 8.76
C ALA A 150 -15.16 16.85 8.43
N LEU A 151 -14.60 17.85 9.12
CA LEU A 151 -13.20 18.26 8.95
C LEU A 151 -12.20 17.14 9.28
N LEU A 152 -12.48 16.35 10.32
CA LEU A 152 -11.65 15.20 10.68
C LEU A 152 -11.73 14.09 9.63
N CYS A 153 -12.90 13.86 9.03
CA CYS A 153 -13.06 12.90 7.94
C CYS A 153 -12.25 13.33 6.71
N ASP A 154 -12.37 14.58 6.27
CA ASP A 154 -11.63 15.08 5.11
C ASP A 154 -10.12 14.97 5.33
N LYS A 155 -9.64 15.35 6.52
CA LYS A 155 -8.22 15.24 6.88
C LYS A 155 -7.73 13.80 6.91
N ALA A 156 -8.56 12.85 7.34
CA ALA A 156 -8.21 11.44 7.35
C ALA A 156 -8.10 10.89 5.92
N PHE A 157 -9.02 11.26 5.03
CA PHE A 157 -8.96 10.87 3.62
C PHE A 157 -7.75 11.46 2.89
N ASP A 158 -7.45 12.74 3.14
CA ASP A 158 -6.27 13.38 2.55
C ASP A 158 -4.96 12.72 3.04
N ALA A 159 -4.90 12.35 4.32
CA ALA A 159 -3.75 11.64 4.88
C ALA A 159 -3.59 10.24 4.28
N GLU A 160 -4.70 9.51 4.09
CA GLU A 160 -4.71 8.20 3.44
C GLU A 160 -4.27 8.29 1.96
N ASP A 161 -4.81 9.25 1.20
CA ASP A 161 -4.42 9.46 -0.20
C ASP A 161 -2.93 9.86 -0.31
N GLY A 162 -2.46 10.72 0.61
CA GLY A 162 -1.05 11.08 0.71
C GLY A 162 -0.14 9.88 0.97
N ALA A 163 -0.51 9.01 1.91
CA ALA A 163 0.25 7.79 2.22
C ALA A 163 0.26 6.81 1.03
N ASN A 164 -0.89 6.61 0.40
CA ASN A 164 -1.01 5.74 -0.77
C ASN A 164 -0.17 6.25 -1.95
N ARG A 165 -0.17 7.56 -2.19
CA ARG A 165 0.65 8.20 -3.22
C ARG A 165 2.15 8.02 -2.95
N ALA A 166 2.58 8.24 -1.71
CA ALA A 166 3.98 8.05 -1.32
C ALA A 166 4.42 6.59 -1.51
N ASN A 167 3.59 5.62 -1.13
CA ASN A 167 3.88 4.20 -1.36
C ASN A 167 3.97 3.86 -2.85
N GLN A 168 3.09 4.42 -3.68
CA GLN A 168 3.15 4.25 -5.14
C GLN A 168 4.44 4.82 -5.73
N GLU A 169 4.83 6.03 -5.31
CA GLU A 169 6.07 6.67 -5.73
C GLU A 169 7.31 5.87 -5.31
N GLU A 170 7.31 5.32 -4.10
CA GLU A 170 8.38 4.46 -3.60
C GLU A 170 8.49 3.17 -4.44
N ILE A 171 7.38 2.48 -4.69
CA ILE A 171 7.36 1.28 -5.56
C ILE A 171 7.91 1.62 -6.95
N LEU A 172 7.49 2.74 -7.54
CA LEU A 172 8.00 3.18 -8.84
C LEU A 172 9.50 3.44 -8.82
N CYS A 173 10.02 4.10 -7.78
CA CYS A 173 11.46 4.31 -7.59
C CYS A 173 12.23 2.98 -7.53
N TRP A 174 11.74 2.01 -6.74
CA TRP A 174 12.36 0.68 -6.68
C TRP A 174 12.31 -0.06 -8.00
N CYS A 175 11.21 0.03 -8.75
CA CYS A 175 11.10 -0.58 -10.08
C CYS A 175 12.08 0.05 -11.08
N LEU A 176 12.24 1.37 -11.06
CA LEU A 176 13.19 2.09 -11.91
C LEU A 176 14.63 1.70 -11.56
N TYR A 177 14.96 1.67 -10.27
CA TYR A 177 16.26 1.21 -9.79
C TYR A 177 16.57 -0.22 -10.25
N ALA A 178 15.64 -1.16 -10.07
CA ALA A 178 15.83 -2.54 -10.50
C ALA A 178 16.01 -2.67 -12.03
N LYS A 179 15.35 -1.81 -12.82
CA LYS A 179 15.51 -1.76 -14.28
C LYS A 179 16.90 -1.25 -14.68
N ASP A 180 17.38 -0.22 -14.01
CA ASP A 180 18.73 0.30 -14.23
C ASP A 180 19.80 -0.73 -13.86
N PHE A 181 19.65 -1.35 -12.68
CA PHE A 181 20.53 -2.42 -12.22
C PHE A 181 20.60 -3.60 -13.21
N ARG A 182 19.46 -4.06 -13.74
CA ARG A 182 19.44 -5.10 -14.78
C ARG A 182 20.14 -4.66 -16.06
N SER A 183 19.98 -3.40 -16.45
CA SER A 183 20.64 -2.87 -17.66
C SER A 183 22.16 -2.84 -17.48
N GLN A 184 22.63 -2.44 -16.29
CA GLN A 184 24.05 -2.50 -15.95
C GLN A 184 24.59 -3.94 -15.97
N LEU A 185 23.83 -4.90 -15.40
CA LEU A 185 24.22 -6.32 -15.40
C LEU A 185 24.31 -6.89 -16.82
N ASN A 186 23.33 -6.61 -17.67
CA ASN A 186 23.33 -7.07 -19.06
C ASN A 186 24.51 -6.48 -19.83
N GLY A 187 24.83 -5.20 -19.63
CA GLY A 187 26.01 -4.59 -20.24
C GLY A 187 27.33 -5.25 -19.80
N ILE A 188 27.40 -5.77 -18.57
CA ILE A 188 28.59 -6.53 -18.12
C ILE A 188 28.65 -7.89 -18.83
N ILE A 189 27.52 -8.59 -18.96
CA ILE A 189 27.44 -9.90 -19.61
C ILE A 189 27.79 -9.79 -21.09
N GLU A 190 27.20 -8.83 -21.82
CA GLU A 190 27.47 -8.62 -23.25
C GLU A 190 28.95 -8.27 -23.51
N ASN A 191 29.59 -7.49 -22.62
CA ASN A 191 31.02 -7.17 -22.73
C ASN A 191 31.95 -8.35 -22.37
N SER A 192 31.44 -9.41 -21.74
CA SER A 192 32.24 -10.59 -21.40
C SER A 192 32.27 -11.65 -22.51
N ASP A 193 31.28 -11.65 -23.41
CA ASP A 193 31.22 -12.56 -24.56
C ASP A 193 32.20 -12.16 -25.68
N GLU A 194 32.54 -10.87 -25.81
CA GLU A 194 33.45 -10.34 -26.84
C GLU A 194 34.93 -10.71 -26.61
N ILE A 195 35.27 -11.26 -25.43
CA ILE A 195 36.65 -11.68 -25.10
C ILE A 195 36.94 -13.12 -25.58
N ILE A 196 35.93 -13.90 -25.97
CA ILE A 196 36.10 -15.34 -26.26
C ILE A 196 36.42 -15.63 -27.76
N GLU A 197 36.29 -14.68 -28.69
CA GLU A 197 36.52 -14.92 -30.13
C GLU A 197 37.90 -14.49 -30.69
N GLU A 198 38.81 -13.93 -29.90
CA GLU A 198 40.16 -13.50 -30.38
C GLU A 198 41.31 -14.38 -29.83
N GLN A 199 41.16 -15.70 -29.81
CA GLN A 199 42.31 -16.64 -29.81
C GLN A 199 42.05 -17.85 -30.72
N GLY A 200 41.70 -17.58 -31.97
CA GLY A 200 41.71 -18.54 -33.06
C GLY A 200 42.98 -18.43 -33.88
N ASP A 201 44.17 -18.70 -33.32
CA ASP A 201 45.31 -19.08 -34.14
C ASP A 201 46.20 -20.09 -33.42
N SER A 202 46.27 -21.28 -34.04
CA SER A 202 47.12 -22.39 -33.65
C SER A 202 48.59 -22.03 -33.86
N PRO A 203 49.50 -22.62 -33.06
CA PRO A 203 50.42 -23.53 -33.74
C PRO A 203 50.64 -24.82 -32.97
N ALA A 204 50.66 -25.91 -33.74
CA ALA A 204 51.21 -27.19 -33.34
C ALA A 204 52.70 -27.06 -32.96
N ASN A 205 53.08 -27.53 -31.77
CA ASN A 205 54.17 -28.51 -31.63
C ASN A 205 54.39 -29.03 -30.20
N ALA A 206 54.64 -30.34 -30.16
CA ALA A 206 55.60 -31.08 -29.33
C ALA A 206 55.51 -31.06 -27.78
N SER A 207 55.28 -32.27 -27.26
CA SER A 207 55.54 -32.77 -25.91
C SER A 207 56.92 -32.41 -25.34
N GLN A 208 56.96 -32.06 -24.03
CA GLN A 208 57.87 -32.55 -22.98
C GLN A 208 57.60 -31.72 -21.70
N ASP A 209 57.04 -32.33 -20.65
CA ASP A 209 57.70 -32.98 -19.51
C ASP A 209 58.28 -32.01 -18.44
N ILE A 210 57.68 -32.11 -17.25
CA ILE A 210 58.06 -31.75 -15.87
C ILE A 210 59.27 -30.83 -15.59
N SER A 211 59.07 -29.82 -14.73
CA SER A 211 59.83 -29.64 -13.47
C SER A 211 59.33 -28.45 -12.64
N SER A 212 59.32 -28.65 -11.33
CA SER A 212 58.93 -27.72 -10.27
C SER A 212 59.89 -26.55 -10.09
N GLU A 213 59.38 -25.56 -9.32
CA GLU A 213 60.12 -24.62 -8.48
C GLU A 213 60.51 -23.29 -9.14
N LYS A 214 59.88 -22.19 -8.67
CA LYS A 214 60.52 -21.19 -7.78
C LYS A 214 59.75 -19.87 -7.79
N ILE A 215 59.18 -19.51 -6.64
CA ILE A 215 58.80 -18.13 -6.32
C ILE A 215 60.08 -17.30 -6.21
N PRO A 216 60.09 -16.04 -6.66
CA PRO A 216 60.60 -15.03 -5.75
C PRO A 216 59.69 -13.81 -5.64
N GLU A 217 59.53 -13.48 -4.36
CA GLU A 217 59.02 -12.28 -3.73
C GLU A 217 59.88 -11.04 -4.09
N VAL A 218 59.28 -9.86 -3.89
CA VAL A 218 59.87 -8.51 -3.76
C VAL A 218 60.03 -7.70 -5.06
N LEU A 219 59.25 -6.62 -5.18
CA LEU A 219 59.75 -5.25 -5.01
C LEU A 219 58.62 -4.22 -4.90
N HIS A 220 58.73 -3.39 -3.87
CA HIS A 220 57.95 -2.19 -3.66
C HIS A 220 58.16 -1.19 -4.81
N SER A 221 57.09 -0.52 -5.24
CA SER A 221 57.18 0.86 -5.73
C SER A 221 55.86 1.56 -5.47
N VAL A 222 55.87 2.40 -4.45
CA VAL A 222 54.93 3.51 -4.28
C VAL A 222 55.17 4.47 -5.44
N SER A 223 54.14 4.68 -6.27
CA SER A 223 54.07 5.81 -7.19
C SER A 223 52.70 6.46 -7.05
N ASN A 224 52.65 7.53 -6.25
CA ASN A 224 51.53 8.46 -6.22
C ASN A 224 51.45 9.17 -7.57
N HIS A 225 50.41 8.86 -8.33
CA HIS A 225 49.93 9.67 -9.42
C HIS A 225 48.43 9.91 -9.21
N ASN A 226 48.09 11.11 -8.75
CA ASN A 226 46.73 11.60 -8.77
C ASN A 226 46.41 12.00 -10.21
N SER A 227 45.69 11.17 -10.95
CA SER A 227 44.81 11.63 -12.03
C SER A 227 43.75 10.60 -12.39
N SER A 228 42.49 11.02 -12.25
CA SER A 228 41.35 10.63 -13.09
C SER A 228 41.01 9.15 -13.24
N GLY A 229 39.97 8.73 -12.51
CA GLY A 229 38.91 7.91 -13.08
C GLY A 229 39.31 6.52 -13.57
N GLU A 230 39.87 5.70 -12.68
CA GLU A 230 39.93 4.26 -12.92
C GLU A 230 38.83 3.59 -12.11
N LYS A 231 37.80 3.14 -12.83
CA LYS A 231 36.85 2.13 -12.38
C LYS A 231 37.68 0.99 -11.80
N SER A 232 37.64 0.81 -10.49
CA SER A 232 38.11 -0.40 -9.84
C SER A 232 37.22 -1.55 -10.35
N GLY A 233 37.60 -2.12 -11.49
CA GLY A 233 37.01 -3.34 -12.00
C GLY A 233 37.22 -4.41 -10.94
N LEU A 234 36.11 -4.98 -10.46
CA LEU A 234 36.16 -6.13 -9.58
C LEU A 234 36.99 -7.21 -10.28
N PRO A 235 37.95 -7.87 -9.61
CA PRO A 235 38.66 -8.97 -10.22
C PRO A 235 37.63 -10.05 -10.56
N ILE A 236 37.42 -10.28 -11.86
CA ILE A 236 36.59 -11.36 -12.39
C ILE A 236 37.30 -12.66 -12.00
N SER A 237 37.05 -13.07 -10.76
CA SER A 237 37.36 -14.41 -10.30
C SER A 237 36.27 -15.28 -10.88
N ILE A 238 36.68 -16.21 -11.73
CA ILE A 238 35.82 -17.15 -12.47
C ILE A 238 34.65 -17.58 -11.60
N LEU A 239 33.45 -17.16 -12.00
CA LEU A 239 32.26 -17.35 -11.20
C LEU A 239 31.86 -18.84 -11.27
N PRO A 240 31.53 -19.49 -10.15
CA PRO A 240 31.16 -20.91 -10.15
C PRO A 240 29.97 -21.19 -11.07
N ASP A 241 29.97 -22.34 -11.74
CA ASP A 241 28.84 -22.78 -12.58
C ASP A 241 27.62 -23.17 -11.75
N ASP A 242 27.82 -23.64 -10.52
CA ASP A 242 26.74 -23.98 -9.59
C ASP A 242 25.97 -22.71 -9.15
N PRO A 243 24.63 -22.64 -9.32
CA PRO A 243 23.85 -21.45 -9.02
C PRO A 243 23.89 -21.02 -7.55
N GLU A 244 23.97 -21.98 -6.62
CA GLU A 244 24.02 -21.70 -5.19
C GLU A 244 25.41 -21.20 -4.77
N GLU A 245 26.47 -21.79 -5.31
CA GLU A 245 27.84 -21.34 -5.09
C GLU A 245 28.11 -19.98 -5.72
N LYS A 246 27.58 -19.74 -6.92
CA LYS A 246 27.57 -18.44 -7.59
C LYS A 246 26.90 -17.36 -6.76
N ARG A 247 25.73 -17.66 -6.17
CA ARG A 247 25.03 -16.73 -5.26
C ARG A 247 25.89 -16.42 -4.03
N ARG A 248 26.45 -17.44 -3.37
CA ARG A 248 27.33 -17.23 -2.20
C ARG A 248 28.58 -16.43 -2.55
N HIS A 249 29.18 -16.67 -3.71
CA HIS A 249 30.36 -15.95 -4.18
C HIS A 249 30.06 -14.46 -4.43
N ILE A 250 28.96 -14.16 -5.13
CA ILE A 250 28.53 -12.77 -5.35
C ILE A 250 28.20 -12.08 -4.03
N ILE A 251 27.49 -12.74 -3.12
CA ILE A 251 27.19 -12.19 -1.78
C ILE A 251 28.50 -11.89 -1.04
N GLY A 252 29.50 -12.78 -1.11
CA GLY A 252 30.82 -12.56 -0.53
C GLY A 252 31.52 -11.32 -1.08
N LEU A 253 31.58 -11.19 -2.41
CA LEU A 253 32.19 -10.02 -3.09
C LEU A 253 31.48 -8.71 -2.73
N VAL A 254 30.15 -8.73 -2.64
CA VAL A 254 29.36 -7.55 -2.25
C VAL A 254 29.59 -7.19 -0.79
N LEU A 255 29.65 -8.16 0.13
CA LEU A 255 29.94 -7.90 1.54
C LEU A 255 31.38 -7.42 1.78
N GLU A 256 32.34 -7.86 0.97
CA GLU A 256 33.72 -7.35 0.98
C GLU A 256 33.77 -5.87 0.57
N CYS A 257 33.02 -5.49 -0.47
CA CYS A 257 32.94 -4.10 -0.93
C CYS A 257 32.09 -3.21 -0.01
N PHE A 258 31.10 -3.79 0.67
CA PHE A 258 30.18 -3.09 1.55
C PHE A 258 30.08 -3.77 2.92
N PRO A 259 31.11 -3.62 3.78
CA PRO A 259 31.13 -4.27 5.10
C PRO A 259 29.97 -3.84 6.01
N SER A 260 29.37 -2.67 5.78
CA SER A 260 28.19 -2.20 6.52
C SER A 260 26.92 -3.02 6.26
N LEU A 261 26.89 -3.83 5.20
CA LEU A 261 25.78 -4.73 4.88
C LEU A 261 25.89 -6.07 5.61
N SER A 262 26.98 -6.34 6.34
CA SER A 262 27.04 -7.49 7.23
C SER A 262 26.10 -7.25 8.40
N LEU A 263 24.88 -7.77 8.32
CA LEU A 263 24.00 -7.90 9.47
C LEU A 263 24.71 -8.77 10.50
N SER A 264 25.23 -8.15 11.55
CA SER A 264 25.67 -8.84 12.76
C SER A 264 24.41 -9.24 13.50
N ASP A 265 23.81 -10.36 13.07
CA ASP A 265 22.64 -10.88 13.73
C ASP A 265 23.03 -11.43 15.11
N SER A 266 22.55 -10.70 16.11
CA SER A 266 22.15 -11.17 17.44
C SER A 266 23.24 -11.57 18.45
N SER A 267 23.38 -10.71 19.47
CA SER A 267 23.47 -11.18 20.85
C SER A 267 22.10 -11.00 21.50
N GLU A 268 21.36 -12.11 21.54
CA GLU A 268 20.69 -12.67 22.72
C GLU A 268 20.01 -11.69 23.69
N ARG A 269 18.67 -11.70 23.70
CA ARG A 269 17.83 -11.67 24.92
C ARG A 269 16.40 -12.11 24.63
#